data_AF-A0A7U4Z0U5-F1
#
_entry.id   AF-A0A7U4Z0U5-F1
#
_cell.length_a   1.000
_cell.length_b   1.000
_cell.length_c   1.000
_cell.angle_alpha   90.00
_cell.angle_beta   90.00
_cell.angle_gamma   90.00
#
_symmetry.space_group_name_H-M   'P 1'
#
loop_
_entity.id
_entity.type
_entity.pdbx_description
1 polymer ?
#
loop_
_entity_poly.entity_id
_entity_poly.type
_entity_poly.pdbx_seq_one_letter_code
_entity_poly.pdbx_strand_id
1 'polypeptide(L)'
;MENKNYHWLILFVILIAIITAWLSFPIFFEWLITKHFHINPEDYGKKFGAVGDTYGSLNTLISSIALCAVAYSTWLQVTSLKETREVNAKQLTLAKQAHDEQMIESQNAIFATKFYSLLNFKKDKLNALTIQKRVKNDENEWRLAQEPGMQAIEIIANEFIKLNRKNNKLYIGVKGDDLFDAYRAVCSELNYGSVSSLVSYFYIYEDLCQLIRKSKISDEDRKFYKSVLSSSMTQAEQILLLWICPMFKIDIEDSEIFTLIACTEVFKEFAFEFHKSSHFKSVKWKDVFSKIQTPA
;
A
#
# COMPACT_ATOMS: atom_id res chain seq x y z
N MET A 1 49.45 32.58 -9.76
CA MET A 1 48.79 33.86 -10.11
C MET A 1 48.11 34.36 -8.86
N GLU A 2 48.79 35.26 -8.15
CA GLU A 2 48.30 35.87 -6.91
C GLU A 2 47.19 36.85 -7.25
N ASN A 3 45.96 36.55 -6.82
CA ASN A 3 44.86 37.49 -6.86
C ASN A 3 45.09 38.52 -5.74
N LYS A 4 45.94 39.53 -5.99
CA LYS A 4 46.20 40.61 -5.02
C LYS A 4 44.89 41.31 -4.71
N ASN A 5 44.56 41.41 -3.42
CA ASN A 5 43.33 42.01 -2.91
C ASN A 5 43.20 43.51 -3.26
N TYR A 6 42.76 43.82 -4.49
CA TYR A 6 42.44 45.19 -4.93
C TYR A 6 41.19 45.78 -4.24
N HIS A 7 40.47 44.97 -3.45
CA HIS A 7 39.32 45.40 -2.66
C HIS A 7 39.64 46.57 -1.73
N TRP A 8 40.85 46.62 -1.15
CA TRP A 8 41.23 47.73 -0.26
C TRP A 8 41.44 49.05 -1.01
N LEU A 9 41.98 49.00 -2.23
CA LEU A 9 42.23 50.18 -3.05
C LEU A 9 40.91 50.77 -3.57
N ILE A 10 39.95 49.91 -3.93
CA ILE A 10 38.59 50.33 -4.30
C ILE A 10 37.86 50.98 -3.11
N LEU A 11 37.93 50.39 -1.91
CA LEU A 11 37.35 50.97 -0.70
C LEU A 11 37.95 52.33 -0.37
N PHE A 12 39.27 52.47 -0.53
CA PHE A 12 39.98 53.72 -0.28
C PHE A 12 39.55 54.84 -1.26
N VAL A 13 39.40 54.52 -2.55
CA VAL A 13 38.91 55.47 -3.56
C VAL A 13 37.47 55.90 -3.27
N ILE A 14 36.60 54.96 -2.88
CA ILE A 14 35.21 55.26 -2.49
C ILE A 14 35.17 56.17 -1.27
N LEU A 15 36.02 55.92 -0.27
CA LEU A 15 36.11 56.75 0.94
C LEU A 15 36.50 58.20 0.62
N ILE A 16 37.54 58.38 -0.21
CA ILE A 16 37.99 59.71 -0.66
C ILE A 16 36.88 60.41 -1.43
N ALA A 17 36.18 59.71 -2.32
CA ALA A 17 35.07 60.27 -3.08
C ALA A 17 33.94 60.77 -2.15
N ILE A 18 33.59 60.00 -1.12
CA ILE A 18 32.57 60.39 -0.12
C ILE A 18 33.00 61.64 0.65
N ILE A 19 34.25 61.69 1.13
CA ILE A 19 34.78 62.85 1.86
C ILE A 19 34.79 64.10 0.97
N THR A 20 35.20 63.95 -0.29
CA THR A 20 35.27 65.06 -1.25
C THR A 20 33.87 65.58 -1.59
N ALA A 21 32.91 64.68 -1.79
CA ALA A 21 31.49 65.04 -1.98
C ALA A 21 30.91 65.75 -0.74
N TRP A 22 31.29 65.32 0.46
CA TRP A 22 30.86 65.94 1.71
C TRP A 22 31.36 67.38 1.87
N LEU A 23 32.65 67.61 1.58
CA LEU A 23 33.27 68.93 1.69
C LEU A 23 32.79 69.93 0.62
N SER A 24 32.43 69.44 -0.56
CA SER A 24 31.95 70.27 -1.68
C SER A 24 30.45 70.58 -1.62
N PHE A 25 29.69 69.87 -0.77
CA PHE A 25 28.23 70.02 -0.67
C PHE A 25 27.75 71.44 -0.31
N PRO A 26 28.33 72.17 0.67
CA PRO A 26 27.86 73.51 1.01
C PRO A 26 27.96 74.48 -0.16
N ILE A 27 29.02 74.35 -0.96
CA ILE A 27 29.28 75.19 -2.14
C ILE A 27 28.21 74.92 -3.21
N PHE A 28 27.90 73.65 -3.46
CA PHE A 28 26.84 73.25 -4.38
C PHE A 28 25.45 73.70 -3.90
N PHE A 29 25.18 73.60 -2.60
CA PHE A 29 23.89 73.96 -2.01
C PHE A 29 23.65 75.48 -2.03
N GLU A 30 24.67 76.28 -1.69
CA GLU A 30 24.63 77.74 -1.81
C GLU A 30 24.33 78.16 -3.25
N TRP A 31 25.00 77.54 -4.22
CA TRP A 31 24.72 77.77 -5.65
C TRP A 31 23.27 77.42 -6.01
N LEU A 32 22.75 76.28 -5.58
CA LEU A 32 21.40 75.81 -5.90
C LEU A 32 20.30 76.71 -5.30
N ILE A 33 20.45 77.12 -4.03
CA ILE A 33 19.48 78.01 -3.35
C ILE A 33 19.46 79.42 -3.96
N THR A 34 20.64 79.99 -4.22
CA THR A 34 20.76 81.37 -4.72
C THR A 34 20.44 81.51 -6.20
N LYS A 35 20.83 80.52 -7.04
CA LYS A 35 20.62 80.59 -8.49
C LYS A 35 19.35 79.92 -8.99
N HIS A 36 18.89 78.85 -8.35
CA HIS A 36 17.73 78.09 -8.84
C HIS A 36 16.44 78.45 -8.08
N PHE A 37 16.50 78.48 -6.75
CA PHE A 37 15.33 78.79 -5.91
C PHE A 37 15.15 80.29 -5.58
N HIS A 38 16.12 81.14 -5.94
CA HIS A 38 16.08 82.61 -5.79
C HIS A 38 15.82 83.10 -4.36
N ILE A 39 16.29 82.35 -3.34
CA ILE A 39 16.13 82.71 -1.93
C ILE A 39 17.34 83.57 -1.50
N ASN A 40 17.10 84.69 -0.82
CA ASN A 40 18.14 85.63 -0.42
C ASN A 40 18.79 85.19 0.92
N PRO A 41 20.11 84.90 0.99
CA PRO A 41 20.74 84.32 2.18
C PRO A 41 20.80 85.25 3.39
N GLU A 42 20.63 86.57 3.19
CA GLU A 42 20.70 87.57 4.26
C GLU A 42 19.54 87.48 5.26
N ASP A 43 18.39 86.92 4.85
CA ASP A 43 17.20 86.73 5.69
C ASP A 43 17.31 85.53 6.67
N TYR A 44 18.29 84.64 6.47
CA TYR A 44 18.46 83.40 7.25
C TYR A 44 19.52 83.46 8.38
N GLY A 45 20.02 84.65 8.70
CA GLY A 45 20.90 84.91 9.85
C GLY A 45 22.40 84.72 9.58
N LYS A 46 23.23 85.42 10.37
CA LYS A 46 24.70 85.51 10.19
C LYS A 46 25.39 84.14 10.09
N LYS A 47 25.72 83.74 8.85
CA LYS A 47 26.72 82.77 8.31
C LYS A 47 26.93 81.40 8.99
N PHE A 48 26.84 81.24 10.32
CA PHE A 48 27.07 79.96 11.00
C PHE A 48 25.79 79.14 11.24
N GLY A 49 24.62 79.79 11.41
CA GLY A 49 23.33 79.09 11.50
C GLY A 49 22.92 78.42 10.18
N ALA A 50 23.06 79.15 9.06
CA ALA A 50 22.71 78.67 7.72
C ALA A 50 23.56 77.47 7.23
N VAL A 51 24.84 77.40 7.64
CA VAL A 51 25.71 76.24 7.36
C VAL A 51 25.23 75.02 8.15
N GLY A 52 24.84 75.20 9.42
CA GLY A 52 24.24 74.16 10.25
C GLY A 52 22.96 73.58 9.64
N ASP A 53 22.06 74.44 9.16
CA ASP A 53 20.81 74.02 8.51
C ASP A 53 21.05 73.30 7.16
N THR A 54 22.06 73.71 6.41
CA THR A 54 22.49 73.06 5.16
C THR A 54 22.94 71.62 5.41
N TYR A 55 23.83 71.41 6.39
CA TYR A 55 24.25 70.05 6.78
C TYR A 55 23.12 69.26 7.45
N GLY A 56 22.23 69.92 8.20
CA GLY A 56 21.01 69.30 8.74
C GLY A 56 20.10 68.75 7.63
N SER A 57 19.89 69.52 6.55
CA SER A 57 19.10 69.09 5.39
C SER A 57 19.75 67.95 4.60
N LEU A 58 21.09 67.95 4.44
CA LEU A 58 21.83 66.83 3.84
C LEU A 58 21.73 65.56 4.68
N ASN A 59 21.92 65.66 5.99
CA ASN A 59 21.85 64.52 6.88
C ASN A 59 20.43 63.94 6.92
N THR A 60 19.42 64.80 6.79
CA THR A 60 18.01 64.40 6.63
C THR A 60 17.78 63.68 5.30
N LEU A 61 18.36 64.18 4.19
CA LEU A 61 18.27 63.53 2.87
C LEU A 61 18.94 62.14 2.89
N ILE A 62 20.17 62.05 3.39
CA ILE A 62 20.91 60.78 3.49
C ILE A 62 20.17 59.79 4.39
N SER A 63 19.64 60.26 5.52
CA SER A 63 18.84 59.46 6.44
C SER A 63 17.52 59.00 5.80
N SER A 64 16.87 59.81 4.97
CA SER A 64 15.67 59.42 4.21
C SER A 64 15.98 58.35 3.17
N ILE A 65 17.10 58.46 2.45
CA ILE A 65 17.54 57.44 1.47
C ILE A 65 17.90 56.15 2.19
N ALA A 66 18.61 56.23 3.32
CA ALA A 66 18.94 55.08 4.15
C ALA A 66 17.67 54.39 4.68
N LEU A 67 16.68 55.16 5.14
CA LEU A 67 15.38 54.64 5.57
C LEU A 67 14.65 53.93 4.42
N CYS A 68 14.62 54.51 3.22
CA CYS A 68 14.05 53.88 2.03
C CYS A 68 14.78 52.58 1.66
N ALA A 69 16.11 52.55 1.72
CA ALA A 69 16.91 51.36 1.45
C ALA A 69 16.65 50.24 2.49
N VAL A 70 16.55 50.59 3.77
CA VAL A 70 16.19 49.66 4.84
C VAL A 70 14.77 49.13 4.63
N ALA A 71 13.80 50.00 4.36
CA ALA A 71 12.42 49.59 4.10
C ALA A 71 12.30 48.64 2.90
N TYR A 72 13.02 48.92 1.81
CA TYR A 72 13.07 48.05 0.64
C TYR A 72 13.73 46.70 0.95
N SER A 73 14.84 46.70 1.70
CA SER A 73 15.50 45.47 2.14
C SER A 73 14.60 44.63 3.04
N THR A 74 13.88 45.24 3.98
CA THR A 74 12.88 44.56 4.81
C THR A 74 11.76 43.98 3.95
N TRP A 75 11.27 44.72 2.96
CA TRP A 75 10.24 44.22 2.04
C TRP A 75 10.71 42.99 1.24
N LEU A 76 11.95 43.01 0.72
CA LEU A 76 12.55 41.86 0.04
C LEU A 76 12.70 40.66 0.98
N GLN A 77 13.17 40.88 2.21
CA GLN A 77 13.30 39.83 3.22
C GLN A 77 11.95 39.18 3.56
N VAL A 78 10.90 39.99 3.76
CA VAL A 78 9.55 39.49 4.04
C VAL A 78 9.01 38.69 2.86
N THR A 79 9.23 39.15 1.63
CA THR A 79 8.77 38.46 0.41
C THR A 79 9.50 37.12 0.23
N SER A 80 10.83 37.11 0.38
CA SER A 80 11.64 35.90 0.33
C SER A 80 11.23 34.88 1.40
N LEU A 81 10.96 35.33 2.63
CA LEU A 81 10.46 34.45 3.70
C LEU A 81 9.10 33.86 3.36
N LYS A 82 8.21 34.64 2.73
CA LYS A 82 6.89 34.16 2.30
C LYS A 82 7.04 33.07 1.22
N GLU A 83 7.82 33.32 0.19
CA GLU A 83 8.09 32.34 -0.88
C GLU A 83 8.74 31.07 -0.32
N THR A 84 9.70 31.22 0.59
CA THR A 84 10.36 30.09 1.27
C THR A 84 9.35 29.24 2.06
N ARG A 85 8.41 29.88 2.77
CA ARG A 85 7.35 29.16 3.50
C ARG A 85 6.44 28.40 2.54
N GLU A 86 6.06 29.00 1.42
CA GLU A 86 5.22 28.36 0.41
C GLU A 86 5.92 27.15 -0.24
N VAL A 87 7.19 27.28 -0.60
CA VAL A 87 7.99 26.18 -1.15
C VAL A 87 8.14 25.06 -0.12
N ASN A 88 8.47 25.39 1.13
CA ASN A 88 8.60 24.39 2.19
C ASN A 88 7.28 23.65 2.45
N ALA A 89 6.14 24.36 2.42
CA ALA A 89 4.82 23.73 2.56
C ALA A 89 4.53 22.76 1.41
N LYS A 90 4.86 23.14 0.17
CA LYS A 90 4.73 22.25 -1.00
C LYS A 90 5.66 21.04 -0.91
N GLN A 91 6.92 21.25 -0.53
CA GLN A 91 7.90 20.16 -0.36
C GLN A 91 7.48 19.19 0.74
N LEU A 92 6.98 19.68 1.87
CA LEU A 92 6.46 18.85 2.95
C LEU A 92 5.27 18.01 2.48
N THR A 93 4.38 18.60 1.69
CA THR A 93 3.22 17.90 1.13
C THR A 93 3.66 16.78 0.17
N LEU A 94 4.59 17.09 -0.75
CA LEU A 94 5.15 16.10 -1.67
C LEU A 94 5.91 14.98 -0.95
N ALA A 95 6.72 15.33 0.06
CA ALA A 95 7.44 14.36 0.87
C ALA A 95 6.49 13.43 1.62
N LYS A 96 5.37 13.95 2.12
CA LYS A 96 4.34 13.15 2.77
C LYS A 96 3.65 12.21 1.79
N GLN A 97 3.28 12.69 0.60
CA GLN A 97 2.69 11.86 -0.45
C GLN A 97 3.64 10.73 -0.88
N ALA A 98 4.90 11.05 -1.16
CA ALA A 98 5.90 10.05 -1.54
C ALA A 98 6.13 9.02 -0.43
N HIS A 99 6.17 9.45 0.82
CA HIS A 99 6.28 8.55 1.97
C HIS A 99 5.06 7.61 2.08
N ASP A 100 3.85 8.14 1.92
CA ASP A 100 2.62 7.36 2.00
C ASP A 100 2.54 6.33 0.83
N GLU A 101 2.93 6.72 -0.38
CA GLU A 101 3.04 5.84 -1.55
C GLU A 101 4.07 4.72 -1.31
N GLN A 102 5.26 5.06 -0.83
CA GLN A 102 6.30 4.07 -0.48
C GLN A 102 5.82 3.09 0.59
N MET A 103 5.02 3.56 1.55
CA MET A 103 4.48 2.70 2.58
C MET A 103 3.46 1.70 2.04
N ILE A 104 2.61 2.13 1.09
CA ILE A 104 1.69 1.24 0.39
C ILE A 104 2.46 0.21 -0.44
N GLU A 105 3.46 0.64 -1.21
CA GLU A 105 4.27 -0.26 -2.04
C GLU A 105 5.04 -1.29 -1.19
N SER A 106 5.62 -0.86 -0.07
CA SER A 106 6.28 -1.74 0.89
C SER A 106 5.30 -2.79 1.46
N GLN A 107 4.10 -2.37 1.86
CA GLN A 107 3.07 -3.29 2.36
C GLN A 107 2.64 -4.30 1.30
N ASN A 108 2.47 -3.86 0.05
CA ASN A 108 2.13 -4.72 -1.08
C ASN A 108 3.23 -5.74 -1.37
N ALA A 109 4.50 -5.32 -1.35
CA ALA A 109 5.65 -6.21 -1.54
C ALA A 109 5.75 -7.26 -0.42
N ILE A 110 5.54 -6.87 0.84
CA ILE A 110 5.52 -7.79 1.99
C ILE A 110 4.37 -8.79 1.85
N PHE A 111 3.17 -8.33 1.47
CA PHE A 111 2.03 -9.20 1.22
C PHE A 111 2.32 -10.21 0.11
N ALA A 112 2.80 -9.75 -1.05
CA ALA A 112 3.10 -10.62 -2.20
C ALA A 112 4.13 -11.67 -1.82
N THR A 113 5.18 -11.29 -1.08
CA THR A 113 6.20 -12.21 -0.58
C THR A 113 5.58 -13.28 0.32
N LYS A 114 4.78 -12.89 1.33
CA LYS A 114 4.09 -13.84 2.23
C LYS A 114 3.17 -14.78 1.46
N PHE A 115 2.42 -14.26 0.49
CA PHE A 115 1.50 -15.05 -0.34
C PHE A 115 2.25 -16.12 -1.13
N TYR A 116 3.30 -15.74 -1.86
CA TYR A 116 4.09 -16.69 -2.65
C TYR A 116 4.87 -17.67 -1.76
N SER A 117 5.35 -17.24 -0.59
CA SER A 117 5.95 -18.15 0.39
C SER A 117 4.96 -19.21 0.88
N LEU A 118 3.72 -18.84 1.22
CA LEU A 118 2.69 -19.80 1.62
C LEU A 118 2.26 -20.70 0.45
N LEU A 119 2.19 -20.17 -0.77
CA LEU A 119 1.85 -20.95 -1.96
C LEU A 119 2.94 -21.97 -2.30
N ASN A 120 4.21 -21.62 -2.12
CA ASN A 120 5.32 -22.55 -2.26
C ASN A 120 5.32 -23.58 -1.13
N PHE A 121 5.09 -23.16 0.11
CA PHE A 121 4.95 -24.07 1.25
C PHE A 121 3.82 -25.09 1.04
N LYS A 122 2.67 -24.66 0.48
CA LYS A 122 1.58 -25.53 0.04
C LYS A 122 2.09 -26.58 -0.95
N LYS A 123 2.76 -26.16 -2.02
CA LYS A 123 3.33 -27.06 -3.03
C LYS A 123 4.28 -28.08 -2.42
N ASP A 124 5.20 -27.62 -1.57
CA ASP A 124 6.20 -28.48 -0.93
C ASP A 124 5.54 -29.49 0.02
N LYS A 125 4.53 -29.04 0.79
CA LYS A 125 3.76 -29.92 1.66
C LYS A 125 2.96 -30.96 0.89
N LEU A 126 2.36 -30.60 -0.26
CA LEU A 126 1.68 -31.57 -1.13
C LEU A 126 2.66 -32.61 -1.69
N ASN A 127 3.84 -32.18 -2.13
CA ASN A 127 4.87 -33.09 -2.66
C ASN A 127 5.43 -34.05 -1.60
N ALA A 128 5.52 -33.59 -0.35
CA ALA A 128 5.96 -34.41 0.78
C ALA A 128 4.83 -35.23 1.42
N LEU A 129 3.56 -34.97 1.06
CA LEU A 129 2.41 -35.63 1.67
C LEU A 129 2.37 -37.09 1.23
N THR A 130 2.38 -38.00 2.20
CA THR A 130 2.05 -39.41 2.00
C THR A 130 0.96 -39.83 2.97
N ILE A 131 0.13 -40.77 2.53
CA ILE A 131 -0.95 -41.34 3.33
C ILE A 131 -0.76 -42.85 3.39
N GLN A 132 -0.91 -43.41 4.60
CA GLN A 132 -0.86 -44.85 4.78
C GLN A 132 -2.09 -45.50 4.15
N LYS A 133 -1.87 -46.54 3.34
CA LYS A 133 -2.91 -47.33 2.71
C LYS A 133 -2.65 -48.81 2.93
N ARG A 134 -3.67 -49.58 3.31
CA ARG A 134 -3.58 -51.05 3.37
C ARG A 134 -3.77 -51.58 1.95
N VAL A 135 -2.78 -52.31 1.47
CA VAL A 135 -2.80 -52.96 0.16
C VAL A 135 -2.56 -54.45 0.35
N LYS A 136 -3.12 -55.27 -0.53
CA LYS A 136 -2.87 -56.71 -0.53
C LYS A 136 -1.64 -57.01 -1.38
N ASN A 137 -0.74 -57.86 -0.90
CA ASN A 137 0.33 -58.41 -1.71
C ASN A 137 -0.18 -59.55 -2.62
N ASP A 138 0.71 -60.13 -3.43
CA ASP A 138 0.41 -61.26 -4.31
C ASP A 138 -0.10 -62.51 -3.55
N GLU A 139 0.21 -62.60 -2.25
CA GLU A 139 -0.21 -63.66 -1.33
C GLU A 139 -1.52 -63.31 -0.59
N ASN A 140 -2.21 -62.23 -0.98
CA ASN A 140 -3.47 -61.75 -0.39
C ASN A 140 -3.37 -61.33 1.09
N GLU A 141 -2.16 -61.07 1.59
CA GLU A 141 -1.87 -60.51 2.90
C GLU A 141 -1.91 -58.98 2.89
N TRP A 142 -2.46 -58.39 3.94
CA TRP A 142 -2.51 -56.94 4.10
C TRP A 142 -1.15 -56.37 4.54
N ARG A 143 -0.63 -55.40 3.78
CA ARG A 143 0.56 -54.62 4.11
C ARG A 143 0.25 -53.13 4.07
N LEU A 144 1.01 -52.37 4.86
CA LEU A 144 0.93 -50.91 4.85
C LEU A 144 1.87 -50.37 3.76
N ALA A 145 1.30 -49.66 2.79
CA ALA A 145 2.02 -48.89 1.79
C ALA A 145 1.85 -47.39 2.04
N GLN A 146 2.82 -46.61 1.54
CA GLN A 146 2.70 -45.16 1.48
C GLN A 146 2.18 -44.78 0.09
N GLU A 147 1.05 -44.08 0.05
CA GLU A 147 0.50 -43.54 -1.19
C GLU A 147 0.77 -42.03 -1.27
N PRO A 148 1.21 -41.50 -2.43
CA PRO A 148 1.37 -40.07 -2.62
C PRO A 148 0.07 -39.31 -2.33
N GLY A 149 0.17 -38.17 -1.65
CA GLY A 149 -0.98 -37.39 -1.19
C GLY A 149 -1.91 -36.97 -2.32
N MET A 150 -1.35 -36.59 -3.46
CA MET A 150 -2.14 -36.22 -4.65
C MET A 150 -3.01 -37.37 -5.17
N GLN A 151 -2.47 -38.60 -5.19
CA GLN A 151 -3.22 -39.79 -5.60
C GLN A 151 -4.33 -40.12 -4.61
N ALA A 152 -4.06 -39.99 -3.31
CA ALA A 152 -5.07 -40.19 -2.28
C ALA A 152 -6.19 -39.12 -2.37
N ILE A 153 -5.85 -37.86 -2.64
CA ILE A 153 -6.81 -36.78 -2.88
C ILE A 153 -7.74 -37.13 -4.05
N GLU A 154 -7.19 -37.59 -5.18
CA GLU A 154 -7.98 -37.99 -6.35
C GLU A 154 -8.93 -39.14 -6.04
N ILE A 155 -8.45 -40.19 -5.37
CA ILE A 155 -9.26 -41.37 -5.05
C ILE A 155 -10.42 -41.00 -4.11
N ILE A 156 -10.13 -40.24 -3.05
CA ILE A 156 -11.15 -39.83 -2.08
C ILE A 156 -12.16 -38.86 -2.72
N ALA A 157 -11.69 -37.89 -3.50
CA ALA A 157 -12.56 -36.95 -4.22
C ALA A 157 -13.49 -37.69 -5.21
N ASN A 158 -12.97 -38.69 -5.92
CA ASN A 158 -13.77 -39.50 -6.83
C ASN A 158 -14.83 -40.33 -6.11
N GLU A 159 -14.52 -40.84 -4.91
CA GLU A 159 -15.52 -41.57 -4.12
C GLU A 159 -16.62 -40.62 -3.62
N PHE A 160 -16.26 -39.41 -3.19
CA PHE A 160 -17.25 -38.38 -2.85
C PHE A 160 -18.16 -38.01 -4.03
N ILE A 161 -17.59 -37.89 -5.25
CA ILE A 161 -18.36 -37.69 -6.48
C ILE A 161 -19.34 -38.85 -6.69
N LYS A 162 -18.91 -40.11 -6.54
CA LYS A 162 -19.79 -41.28 -6.73
C LYS A 162 -20.93 -41.30 -5.73
N LEU A 163 -20.65 -41.03 -4.45
CA LEU A 163 -21.68 -40.98 -3.41
C LEU A 163 -22.75 -39.94 -3.73
N ASN A 164 -22.35 -38.73 -4.12
CA ASN A 164 -23.28 -37.67 -4.49
C ASN A 164 -24.02 -37.96 -5.81
N ARG A 165 -23.39 -38.65 -6.77
CA ARG A 165 -24.08 -39.10 -8.00
C ARG A 165 -25.14 -40.16 -7.70
N LYS A 166 -24.87 -41.05 -6.74
CA LYS A 166 -25.81 -42.10 -6.33
C LYS A 166 -26.98 -41.52 -5.52
N ASN A 167 -26.69 -40.60 -4.62
CA ASN A 167 -27.69 -39.90 -3.82
C ASN A 167 -27.19 -38.50 -3.46
N ASN A 168 -27.60 -37.48 -4.22
CA ASN A 168 -27.18 -36.10 -3.94
C ASN A 168 -27.83 -35.53 -2.67
N LYS A 169 -28.87 -36.16 -2.13
CA LYS A 169 -29.53 -35.78 -0.88
C LYS A 169 -28.92 -36.45 0.36
N LEU A 170 -27.84 -37.21 0.20
CA LEU A 170 -27.23 -38.04 1.25
C LEU A 170 -26.91 -37.24 2.52
N TYR A 171 -26.54 -35.97 2.39
CA TYR A 171 -26.05 -35.15 3.49
C TYR A 171 -27.01 -34.07 3.98
N ILE A 172 -28.26 -34.06 3.51
CA ILE A 172 -29.27 -33.07 3.96
C ILE A 172 -29.54 -33.26 5.46
N GLY A 173 -29.40 -32.19 6.25
CA GLY A 173 -29.62 -32.22 7.70
C GLY A 173 -28.56 -32.96 8.52
N VAL A 174 -27.45 -33.36 7.90
CA VAL A 174 -26.34 -34.05 8.59
C VAL A 174 -25.49 -33.02 9.35
N LYS A 175 -25.16 -33.30 10.62
CA LYS A 175 -24.31 -32.42 11.43
C LYS A 175 -22.82 -32.65 11.14
N GLY A 176 -21.99 -31.71 11.56
CA GLY A 176 -20.53 -31.75 11.31
C GLY A 176 -19.85 -33.03 11.83
N ASP A 177 -20.22 -33.53 13.01
CA ASP A 177 -19.63 -34.76 13.58
C ASP A 177 -20.02 -36.00 12.75
N ASP A 178 -21.29 -36.11 12.36
CA ASP A 178 -21.79 -37.19 11.51
C ASP A 178 -21.14 -37.16 10.11
N LEU A 179 -20.84 -35.96 9.61
CA LEU A 179 -20.14 -35.78 8.34
C LEU A 179 -18.70 -36.28 8.40
N PHE A 180 -18.02 -36.06 9.53
CA PHE A 180 -16.68 -36.56 9.76
C PHE A 180 -16.65 -38.09 9.87
N ASP A 181 -17.65 -38.69 10.53
CA ASP A 181 -17.78 -40.15 10.59
C ASP A 181 -18.06 -40.76 9.21
N ALA A 182 -18.91 -40.12 8.39
CA ALA A 182 -19.14 -40.54 7.01
C ALA A 182 -17.85 -40.46 6.16
N TYR A 183 -17.08 -39.39 6.31
CA TYR A 183 -15.78 -39.25 5.66
C TYR A 183 -14.79 -40.32 6.12
N ARG A 184 -14.71 -40.59 7.41
CA ARG A 184 -13.84 -41.64 7.98
C ARG A 184 -14.24 -43.02 7.47
N ALA A 185 -15.54 -43.32 7.37
CA ALA A 185 -16.04 -44.57 6.81
C ALA A 185 -15.55 -44.77 5.38
N VAL A 186 -15.68 -43.74 4.54
CA VAL A 186 -15.18 -43.77 3.14
C VAL A 186 -13.67 -43.98 3.08
N CYS A 187 -12.90 -43.26 3.90
CA CYS A 187 -11.45 -43.48 3.97
C CYS A 187 -11.11 -44.92 4.39
N SER A 188 -11.84 -45.49 5.35
CA SER A 188 -11.66 -46.87 5.81
C SER A 188 -12.03 -47.90 4.74
N GLU A 189 -13.11 -47.70 3.99
CA GLU A 189 -13.51 -48.57 2.86
C GLU A 189 -12.46 -48.55 1.74
N LEU A 190 -11.84 -47.40 1.51
CA LEU A 190 -10.72 -47.22 0.59
C LEU A 190 -9.37 -47.70 1.16
N ASN A 191 -9.39 -48.29 2.37
CA ASN A 191 -8.23 -48.81 3.09
C ASN A 191 -7.19 -47.76 3.48
N TYR A 192 -7.56 -46.48 3.55
CA TYR A 192 -6.68 -45.45 4.11
C TYR A 192 -6.63 -45.53 5.64
N GLY A 193 -5.44 -45.28 6.17
CA GLY A 193 -5.21 -45.10 7.60
C GLY A 193 -5.61 -43.70 8.07
N SER A 194 -4.80 -43.11 8.95
CA SER A 194 -5.05 -41.74 9.40
C SER A 194 -4.93 -40.74 8.24
N VAL A 195 -5.95 -39.91 8.09
CA VAL A 195 -6.01 -38.81 7.11
C VAL A 195 -5.71 -37.45 7.74
N SER A 196 -5.18 -37.43 8.97
CA SER A 196 -4.83 -36.18 9.68
C SER A 196 -3.83 -35.32 8.90
N SER A 197 -2.87 -35.94 8.21
CA SER A 197 -1.90 -35.25 7.35
C SER A 197 -2.57 -34.51 6.19
N LEU A 198 -3.65 -35.08 5.64
CA LEU A 198 -4.44 -34.50 4.58
C LEU A 198 -5.25 -33.28 5.07
N VAL A 199 -5.88 -33.41 6.24
CA VAL A 199 -6.58 -32.27 6.87
C VAL A 199 -5.60 -31.13 7.16
N SER A 200 -4.42 -31.46 7.67
CA SER A 200 -3.34 -30.51 7.95
C SER A 200 -2.84 -29.81 6.69
N TYR A 201 -2.92 -30.46 5.53
CA TYR A 201 -2.64 -29.84 4.24
C TYR A 201 -3.72 -28.82 3.86
N PHE A 202 -5.01 -29.16 4.02
CA PHE A 202 -6.11 -28.27 3.64
C PHE A 202 -6.22 -27.00 4.49
N TYR A 203 -5.74 -26.99 5.74
CA TYR A 203 -5.66 -25.76 6.55
C TYR A 203 -4.79 -24.66 5.91
N ILE A 204 -3.85 -25.01 5.01
CA ILE A 204 -3.06 -23.98 4.30
C ILE A 204 -3.95 -23.11 3.40
N TYR A 205 -5.07 -23.65 2.90
CA TYR A 205 -6.01 -22.85 2.12
C TYR A 205 -6.71 -21.80 2.98
N GLU A 206 -7.05 -22.12 4.24
CA GLU A 206 -7.56 -21.12 5.17
C GLU A 206 -6.52 -20.03 5.42
N ASP A 207 -5.26 -20.38 5.68
CA ASP A 207 -4.19 -19.38 5.87
C ASP A 207 -4.05 -18.45 4.66
N LEU A 208 -4.09 -19.00 3.44
CA LEU A 208 -4.03 -18.24 2.19
C LEU A 208 -5.27 -17.36 2.00
N CYS A 209 -6.47 -17.88 2.26
CA CYS A 209 -7.72 -17.12 2.18
C CYS A 209 -7.73 -15.98 3.20
N GLN A 210 -7.34 -16.24 4.45
CA GLN A 210 -7.24 -15.24 5.50
C GLN A 210 -6.20 -14.18 5.17
N LEU A 211 -5.05 -14.56 4.62
CA LEU A 211 -4.01 -13.61 4.20
C LEU A 211 -4.56 -12.65 3.13
N ILE A 212 -5.23 -13.18 2.09
CA ILE A 212 -5.84 -12.36 1.03
C ILE A 212 -6.97 -11.49 1.60
N ARG A 213 -7.78 -11.99 2.54
CA ARG A 213 -8.93 -11.27 3.10
C ARG A 213 -8.49 -10.13 4.02
N LYS A 214 -7.52 -10.36 4.90
CA LYS A 214 -7.04 -9.40 5.90
C LYS A 214 -6.06 -8.37 5.34
N SER A 215 -5.57 -8.52 4.11
CA SER A 215 -4.62 -7.59 3.52
C SER A 215 -5.28 -6.28 3.06
N LYS A 216 -4.51 -5.19 3.16
CA LYS A 216 -4.87 -3.84 2.72
C LYS A 216 -4.47 -3.61 1.25
N ILE A 217 -4.77 -4.57 0.39
CA ILE A 217 -4.52 -4.49 -1.06
C ILE A 217 -5.76 -3.98 -1.80
N SER A 218 -5.57 -3.51 -3.03
CA SER A 218 -6.67 -3.09 -3.91
C SER A 218 -7.62 -4.25 -4.20
N ASP A 219 -8.87 -3.95 -4.56
CA ASP A 219 -9.84 -4.98 -4.93
C ASP A 219 -9.46 -5.73 -6.21
N GLU A 220 -8.75 -5.07 -7.12
CA GLU A 220 -8.20 -5.67 -8.33
C GLU A 220 -7.13 -6.71 -7.98
N ASP A 221 -6.15 -6.33 -7.15
CA ASP A 221 -5.13 -7.25 -6.66
C ASP A 221 -5.76 -8.41 -5.89
N ARG A 222 -6.75 -8.12 -5.03
CA ARG A 222 -7.46 -9.14 -4.27
C ARG A 222 -8.12 -10.17 -5.19
N LYS A 223 -8.77 -9.74 -6.27
CA LYS A 223 -9.35 -10.63 -7.29
C LYS A 223 -8.26 -11.43 -8.00
N PHE A 224 -7.13 -10.79 -8.33
CA PHE A 224 -5.98 -11.46 -8.93
C PHE A 224 -5.47 -12.59 -8.02
N TYR A 225 -5.16 -12.32 -6.74
CA TYR A 225 -4.64 -13.32 -5.81
C TYR A 225 -5.62 -14.45 -5.50
N LYS A 226 -6.93 -14.16 -5.39
CA LYS A 226 -7.96 -15.21 -5.33
C LYS A 226 -7.92 -16.11 -6.56
N SER A 227 -7.77 -15.51 -7.74
CA SER A 227 -7.64 -16.27 -8.98
C SER A 227 -6.39 -17.15 -8.98
N VAL A 228 -5.22 -16.62 -8.62
CA VAL A 228 -3.98 -17.39 -8.51
C VAL A 228 -4.13 -18.57 -7.54
N LEU A 229 -4.73 -18.34 -6.37
CA LEU A 229 -5.00 -19.39 -5.38
C LEU A 229 -5.87 -20.50 -5.97
N SER A 230 -7.03 -20.14 -6.53
CA SER A 230 -7.97 -21.11 -7.10
C SER A 230 -7.37 -21.90 -8.28
N SER A 231 -6.55 -21.24 -9.11
CA SER A 231 -5.86 -21.85 -10.25
C SER A 231 -4.69 -22.74 -9.83
N SER A 232 -4.16 -22.57 -8.62
CA SER A 232 -3.12 -23.45 -8.07
C SER A 232 -3.64 -24.82 -7.62
N MET A 233 -4.97 -25.00 -7.61
CA MET A 233 -5.63 -26.22 -7.16
C MET A 233 -6.05 -27.09 -8.34
N THR A 234 -5.90 -28.39 -8.19
CA THR A 234 -6.57 -29.35 -9.06
C THR A 234 -8.07 -29.42 -8.77
N GLN A 235 -8.84 -29.99 -9.69
CA GLN A 235 -10.27 -30.21 -9.47
C GLN A 235 -10.52 -31.14 -8.28
N ALA A 236 -9.71 -32.20 -8.13
CA ALA A 236 -9.82 -33.14 -7.01
C ALA A 236 -9.58 -32.45 -5.67
N GLU A 237 -8.59 -31.56 -5.58
CA GLU A 237 -8.36 -30.76 -4.37
C GLU A 237 -9.55 -29.85 -4.05
N GLN A 238 -10.15 -29.18 -5.05
CA GLN A 238 -11.32 -28.33 -4.81
C GLN A 238 -12.53 -29.15 -4.34
N ILE A 239 -12.77 -30.32 -4.92
CA ILE A 239 -13.87 -31.21 -4.54
C ILE A 239 -13.64 -31.76 -3.12
N LEU A 240 -12.41 -32.13 -2.79
CA LEU A 240 -12.13 -32.64 -1.45
C LEU A 240 -12.15 -31.53 -0.40
N LEU A 241 -11.67 -30.32 -0.73
CA LEU A 241 -11.82 -29.14 0.13
C LEU A 241 -13.30 -28.80 0.36
N LEU A 242 -14.14 -28.90 -0.67
CA LEU A 242 -15.60 -28.76 -0.53
C LEU A 242 -16.12 -29.71 0.56
N TRP A 243 -15.72 -30.98 0.52
CA TRP A 243 -16.19 -31.95 1.52
C TRP A 243 -15.62 -31.71 2.93
N ILE A 244 -14.32 -31.45 3.04
CA ILE A 244 -13.56 -31.36 4.30
C ILE A 244 -13.82 -30.03 5.06
N CYS A 245 -14.07 -28.94 4.33
CA CYS A 245 -14.25 -27.62 4.92
C CYS A 245 -15.32 -27.57 6.04
N PRO A 246 -16.57 -28.06 5.86
CA PRO A 246 -17.58 -27.99 6.91
C PRO A 246 -17.29 -28.85 8.15
N MET A 247 -16.67 -30.01 7.97
CA MET A 247 -16.39 -30.92 9.08
C MET A 247 -15.23 -30.43 9.97
N PHE A 248 -14.25 -29.71 9.40
CA PHE A 248 -13.12 -29.16 10.15
C PHE A 248 -13.19 -27.65 10.38
N LYS A 249 -14.30 -26.99 9.98
CA LYS A 249 -14.52 -25.55 10.11
C LYS A 249 -13.42 -24.71 9.45
N ILE A 250 -12.91 -25.17 8.31
CA ILE A 250 -11.90 -24.43 7.53
C ILE A 250 -12.55 -23.17 6.97
N ASP A 251 -12.10 -21.99 7.38
CA ASP A 251 -12.68 -20.72 6.94
C ASP A 251 -12.20 -20.34 5.53
N ILE A 252 -13.12 -20.43 4.58
CA ILE A 252 -12.93 -20.03 3.18
C ILE A 252 -13.92 -18.93 2.76
N GLU A 253 -14.43 -18.16 3.72
CA GLU A 253 -15.41 -17.10 3.44
C GLU A 253 -14.83 -16.03 2.51
N ASP A 254 -15.64 -15.64 1.53
CA ASP A 254 -15.32 -14.70 0.45
C ASP A 254 -14.08 -15.07 -0.36
N SER A 255 -13.70 -16.35 -0.38
CA SER A 255 -12.51 -16.81 -1.10
C SER A 255 -12.72 -16.91 -2.61
N GLU A 256 -13.96 -17.16 -3.07
CA GLU A 256 -14.26 -17.58 -4.45
C GLU A 256 -13.34 -18.73 -4.94
N ILE A 257 -12.89 -19.60 -4.02
CA ILE A 257 -11.85 -20.60 -4.28
C ILE A 257 -12.33 -21.72 -5.21
N PHE A 258 -13.64 -22.01 -5.23
CA PHE A 258 -14.21 -23.04 -6.09
C PHE A 258 -14.49 -22.50 -7.50
N THR A 259 -13.64 -22.93 -8.44
CA THR A 259 -13.67 -22.53 -9.86
C THR A 259 -13.85 -23.71 -10.81
N LEU A 260 -13.45 -24.92 -10.42
CA LEU A 260 -13.42 -26.12 -11.26
C LEU A 260 -14.58 -27.08 -10.99
N ILE A 261 -15.49 -26.75 -10.08
CA ILE A 261 -16.66 -27.58 -9.75
C ILE A 261 -17.79 -27.31 -10.76
N ALA A 262 -17.75 -27.93 -11.93
CA ALA A 262 -18.71 -27.68 -13.00
C ALA A 262 -20.06 -28.42 -12.84
N CYS A 263 -20.06 -29.56 -12.15
CA CYS A 263 -21.22 -30.45 -12.00
C CYS A 263 -22.16 -29.98 -10.87
N THR A 264 -22.85 -28.85 -11.07
CA THR A 264 -23.79 -28.27 -10.08
C THR A 264 -24.81 -29.29 -9.58
N GLU A 265 -25.40 -30.11 -10.46
CA GLU A 265 -26.45 -31.07 -10.07
C GLU A 265 -25.99 -32.16 -9.10
N VAL A 266 -24.70 -32.50 -9.14
CA VAL A 266 -24.10 -33.51 -8.26
C VAL A 266 -23.92 -32.95 -6.86
N PHE A 267 -23.44 -31.71 -6.75
CA PHE A 267 -23.03 -31.14 -5.47
C PHE A 267 -24.01 -30.13 -4.88
N LYS A 268 -25.10 -29.78 -5.57
CA LYS A 268 -25.99 -28.67 -5.17
C LYS A 268 -26.50 -28.79 -3.74
N GLU A 269 -27.05 -29.94 -3.36
CA GLU A 269 -27.66 -30.13 -2.04
C GLU A 269 -26.59 -30.05 -0.95
N PHE A 270 -25.43 -30.68 -1.17
CA PHE A 270 -24.28 -30.57 -0.27
C PHE A 270 -23.79 -29.12 -0.14
N ALA A 271 -23.66 -28.41 -1.27
CA ALA A 271 -23.22 -27.03 -1.29
C ALA A 271 -24.19 -26.09 -0.56
N PHE A 272 -25.50 -26.35 -0.64
CA PHE A 272 -26.51 -25.57 0.07
C PHE A 272 -26.50 -25.79 1.58
N GLU A 273 -26.28 -27.04 2.00
CA GLU A 273 -26.24 -27.36 3.43
C GLU A 273 -25.00 -26.75 4.11
N PHE A 274 -23.85 -26.72 3.42
CA PHE A 274 -22.56 -26.49 4.07
C PHE A 274 -21.76 -25.28 3.57
N HIS A 275 -22.17 -24.63 2.48
CA HIS A 275 -21.38 -23.55 1.88
C HIS A 275 -22.20 -22.31 1.54
N LYS A 276 -21.49 -21.19 1.33
CA LYS A 276 -22.04 -19.90 0.92
C LYS A 276 -21.73 -19.64 -0.55
N SER A 277 -22.55 -18.81 -1.19
CA SER A 277 -22.33 -18.38 -2.58
C SER A 277 -20.95 -17.72 -2.78
N SER A 278 -20.41 -17.03 -1.76
CA SER A 278 -19.11 -16.36 -1.82
C SER A 278 -17.91 -17.32 -1.85
N HIS A 279 -18.11 -18.61 -1.63
CA HIS A 279 -17.07 -19.63 -1.84
C HIS A 279 -16.87 -19.97 -3.33
N PHE A 280 -17.84 -19.63 -4.19
CA PHE A 280 -17.84 -20.02 -5.60
C PHE A 280 -17.65 -18.81 -6.52
N LYS A 281 -16.68 -18.90 -7.44
CA LYS A 281 -16.44 -17.84 -8.43
C LYS A 281 -17.47 -17.86 -9.57
N SER A 282 -17.87 -19.06 -9.98
CA SER A 282 -18.69 -19.28 -11.17
C SER A 282 -20.07 -18.61 -11.06
N VAL A 283 -20.46 -17.87 -12.10
CA VAL A 283 -21.78 -17.25 -12.22
C VAL A 283 -22.89 -18.31 -12.08
N LYS A 284 -22.70 -19.49 -12.67
CA LYS A 284 -23.67 -20.59 -12.56
C LYS A 284 -23.93 -20.99 -11.11
N TRP A 285 -22.90 -21.05 -10.27
CA TRP A 285 -23.08 -21.32 -8.85
C TRP A 285 -23.79 -20.17 -8.14
N LYS A 286 -23.42 -18.92 -8.43
CA LYS A 286 -24.09 -17.73 -7.88
C LYS A 286 -25.59 -17.73 -8.19
N ASP A 287 -25.98 -18.11 -9.42
CA ASP A 287 -27.38 -18.26 -9.83
C ASP A 287 -28.11 -19.42 -9.12
N VAL A 288 -27.39 -20.51 -8.85
CA VAL A 288 -27.92 -21.67 -8.12
C VAL A 288 -28.25 -21.30 -6.67
N PHE A 289 -27.42 -20.47 -6.01
CA PHE A 289 -27.69 -19.95 -4.66
C PHE A 289 -28.76 -18.86 -4.62
N SER A 290 -28.85 -17.98 -5.63
CA SER A 290 -29.83 -16.87 -5.63
C SER A 290 -31.28 -17.36 -5.73
N LYS A 291 -31.52 -18.47 -6.45
CA LYS A 291 -32.84 -19.10 -6.60
C LYS A 291 -33.42 -19.67 -5.30
N ILE A 292 -32.63 -19.82 -4.25
CA ILE A 292 -33.07 -20.32 -2.94
C ILE A 292 -33.40 -19.19 -1.98
N GLN A 293 -32.68 -18.06 -2.08
CA GLN A 293 -32.94 -16.88 -1.24
C GLN A 293 -34.22 -16.12 -1.63
N THR A 294 -34.83 -16.47 -2.77
CA THR A 294 -36.16 -16.01 -3.18
C THR A 294 -37.13 -17.19 -3.21
N PRO A 295 -37.77 -17.56 -2.08
CA PRO A 295 -39.01 -18.30 -2.17
C PRO A 295 -40.09 -17.35 -2.66
N ALA A 296 -40.76 -17.73 -3.75
CA ALA A 296 -42.09 -17.20 -4.06
C ALA A 296 -43.09 -17.64 -2.99
#